data_AF-A0A975VDC0-F1
#
_entry.id   AF-A0A975VDC0-F1
#
_cell.length_a   1.000
_cell.length_b   1.000
_cell.length_c   1.000
_cell.angle_alpha   90.00
_cell.angle_beta   90.00
_cell.angle_gamma   90.00
#
_symmetry.space_group_name_H-M   'P 1'
#
loop_
_entity.id
_entity.type
_entity.pdbx_description
1 polymer ?
#
loop_
_entity_poly.entity_id
_entity_poly.type
_entity_poly.pdbx_seq_one_letter_code
_entity_poly.pdbx_strand_id
1 'polypeptide(L)' 'MKTETIRREALSLPVQERAELAEQLLSSLDALSEAEIEQLWLREAARRASEIDQGLAARVSSDEVRRQAQALLK' A
#
# COMPACT_ATOMS: atom_id res chain seq x y z
N MET A 1 20.49 -13.10 -2.25
CA MET A 1 20.88 -11.68 -2.32
C MET A 1 20.05 -10.91 -1.29
N LYS A 2 20.61 -9.94 -0.54
CA LYS A 2 19.82 -9.19 0.47
C LYS A 2 19.02 -8.07 -0.20
N THR A 3 17.80 -7.81 0.27
CA THR A 3 16.90 -6.77 -0.28
C THR A 3 17.55 -5.38 -0.34
N GLU A 4 18.41 -5.06 0.63
CA GLU A 4 19.16 -3.81 0.66
C GLU A 4 20.12 -3.66 -0.54
N THR A 5 20.75 -4.76 -0.96
CA THR A 5 21.62 -4.77 -2.14
C THR A 5 20.82 -4.53 -3.41
N ILE A 6 19.68 -5.21 -3.56
CA ILE A 6 18.75 -5.03 -4.69
C ILE A 6 18.26 -3.58 -4.75
N ARG A 7 17.85 -3.01 -3.61
CA ARG A 7 17.38 -1.63 -3.52
C ARG A 7 18.45 -0.65 -3.97
N ARG A 8 19.67 -0.79 -3.45
CA ARG A 8 20.78 0.10 -3.79
C ARG A 8 21.09 0.06 -5.29
N GLU A 9 21.11 -1.14 -5.88
CA GLU A 9 21.35 -1.31 -7.31
C GLU A 9 20.21 -0.72 -8.15
N ALA A 10 18.95 -0.99 -7.80
CA ALA A 10 17.79 -0.41 -8.47
C ALA A 10 17.77 1.13 -8.40
N LEU A 11 18.17 1.72 -7.27
CA LEU A 11 18.28 3.16 -7.10
C LEU A 11 19.48 3.77 -7.85
N SER A 12 20.49 2.97 -8.19
CA SER A 12 21.65 3.41 -8.97
C SER A 12 21.40 3.48 -10.48
N LEU A 13 20.29 2.89 -10.96
CA LEU A 13 19.91 2.93 -12.37
C LEU A 13 19.63 4.37 -12.85
N PRO A 14 19.81 4.67 -14.16
CA PRO A 14 19.28 5.87 -14.78
C PRO A 14 17.77 6.03 -14.54
N VAL A 15 17.28 7.28 -14.60
CA VAL A 15 15.86 7.60 -14.32
C VAL A 15 14.90 6.74 -15.14
N GLN A 16 15.18 6.57 -16.43
CA GLN A 16 14.34 5.82 -17.36
C GLN A 16 14.27 4.34 -16.99
N GLU A 17 15.42 3.68 -16.85
CA GLU A 17 15.50 2.26 -16.45
C GLU A 17 14.88 2.01 -15.07
N ARG A 18 15.04 2.95 -14.13
CA ARG A 18 14.39 2.84 -12.82
C ARG A 18 12.88 2.95 -12.92
N ALA A 19 12.36 3.83 -13.79
CA ALA A 19 10.92 3.95 -14.02
C ALA A 19 10.35 2.68 -14.66
N GLU A 20 11.02 2.12 -15.66
CA GLU A 20 10.66 0.85 -16.29
C GLU A 20 10.67 -0.30 -15.29
N LEU A 21 11.71 -0.41 -14.46
CA LEU A 21 11.77 -1.42 -13.40
C LEU A 21 10.64 -1.25 -12.38
N ALA A 22 10.30 -0.02 -12.00
CA ALA A 22 9.19 0.25 -11.08
C ALA A 22 7.85 -0.19 -11.70
N GLU A 23 7.60 0.09 -12.97
CA GLU A 23 6.41 -0.35 -13.69
C GLU A 23 6.31 -1.88 -13.75
N GLN A 24 7.41 -2.56 -14.07
CA GLN A 24 7.45 -4.03 -14.10
C GLN A 24 7.17 -4.64 -12.73
N LEU A 25 7.77 -4.08 -11.67
CA LEU A 25 7.52 -4.53 -10.31
C LEU A 25 6.07 -4.30 -9.89
N LEU A 26 5.48 -3.16 -10.23
CA LEU A 26 4.06 -2.89 -9.96
C LEU A 26 3.15 -3.86 -10.71
N SER A 27 3.37 -4.05 -12.01
CA SER A 27 2.62 -4.99 -12.85
C SER A 27 2.72 -6.43 -12.36
N SER A 28 3.85 -6.80 -11.73
CA SER A 28 4.01 -8.13 -11.15
C SER A 28 3.06 -8.40 -9.97
N LEU A 29 2.60 -7.34 -9.28
CA LEU A 29 1.62 -7.46 -8.19
C LEU A 29 0.21 -7.73 -8.72
N ASP A 30 -0.11 -7.23 -9.91
CA ASP A 30 -1.40 -7.48 -10.58
C ASP A 30 -1.52 -8.93 -11.07
N ALA A 31 -0.40 -9.66 -11.19
CA ALA A 31 -0.37 -11.06 -11.57
C ALA A 31 -0.60 -12.03 -10.39
N LEU A 32 -0.75 -11.52 -9.16
CA LEU A 32 -1.04 -12.34 -7.99
C LEU A 32 -2.41 -13.00 -8.12
N SER A 33 -2.52 -14.24 -7.62
CA SER A 33 -3.80 -14.92 -7.54
C SER A 33 -4.72 -14.26 -6.50
N GLU A 34 -6.03 -14.43 -6.66
CA GLU A 34 -7.03 -13.92 -5.73
C GLU A 34 -6.78 -14.39 -4.28
N ALA A 35 -6.33 -15.64 -4.11
CA ALA A 35 -5.97 -16.19 -2.80
C ALA A 35 -4.75 -15.50 -2.18
N GLU A 36 -3.73 -15.15 -2.97
CA GLU A 36 -2.56 -14.39 -2.48
C GLU A 36 -2.95 -12.96 -2.09
N ILE A 37 -3.80 -12.33 -2.90
CA ILE A 37 -4.35 -10.99 -2.64
C ILE A 37 -5.15 -11.00 -1.34
N GLU A 38 -6.03 -11.98 -1.14
CA GLU A 38 -6.83 -12.12 0.08
C GLU A 38 -5.93 -12.23 1.32
N GLN A 39 -4.90 -13.08 1.27
CA GLN A 39 -3.96 -13.23 2.38
C GLN A 39 -3.15 -11.95 2.68
N LEU A 40 -2.81 -11.16 1.66
CA LEU A 40 -2.16 -9.86 1.83
C LEU A 40 -3.11 -8.86 2.50
N TRP A 41 -4.37 -8.80 2.07
CA TRP A 41 -5.39 -7.93 2.65
C TRP A 41 -5.71 -8.28 4.10
N LEU A 42 -5.84 -9.57 4.44
CA LEU A 42 -6.10 -10.01 5.81
C LEU A 42 -4.96 -9.59 6.76
N ARG A 43 -3.70 -9.71 6.31
CA ARG A 43 -2.53 -9.26 7.08
C ARG A 43 -2.55 -7.75 7.30
N GLU A 44 -2.84 -6.98 6.26
CA GLU A 44 -2.92 -5.52 6.35
C GLU A 44 -4.08 -5.05 7.23
N ALA A 45 -5.25 -5.69 7.12
CA ALA A 45 -6.40 -5.39 7.97
C ALA A 45 -6.10 -5.65 9.45
N ALA A 46 -5.47 -6.79 9.76
CA ALA A 46 -5.07 -7.12 11.13
C ALA A 46 -4.04 -6.11 11.67
N ARG A 47 -3.05 -5.71 10.86
CA ARG A 47 -2.07 -4.69 11.23
C ARG A 47 -2.75 -3.36 11.54
N ARG A 48 -3.65 -2.88 10.68
CA ARG A 48 -4.36 -1.61 10.88
C ARG A 48 -5.30 -1.63 12.06
N ALA A 49 -6.01 -2.74 12.29
CA ALA A 49 -6.85 -2.91 13.47
C ALA A 49 -6.02 -2.77 14.75
N SER A 50 -4.86 -3.44 14.80
CA SER A 50 -3.93 -3.33 15.92
C SER A 50 -3.41 -1.90 16.13
N GLU A 51 -3.10 -1.16 15.05
CA GLU A 51 -2.67 0.25 15.16
C GLU A 51 -3.78 1.16 15.69
N ILE A 52 -5.04 0.89 15.34
CA ILE A 52 -6.20 1.59 15.88
C ILE A 52 -6.36 1.30 17.37
N ASP A 53 -6.31 0.03 17.76
CA ASP A 53 -6.48 -0.41 19.15
C ASP A 53 -5.38 0.16 20.06
N GLN A 54 -4.15 0.28 19.53
CA GLN A 54 -3.01 0.86 20.24
C GLN A 54 -3.00 2.40 20.20
N GLY A 55 -3.92 3.04 19.48
CA GLY A 55 -3.95 4.49 19.33
C GLY A 55 -2.81 5.07 18.48
N LEU A 56 -2.12 4.23 17.69
CA LEU A 56 -1.05 4.64 16.77
C LEU A 56 -1.59 5.24 15.47
N ALA A 57 -2.81 4.87 15.09
CA ALA A 57 -3.47 5.39 13.91
C ALA A 57 -4.18 6.73 14.20
N ALA A 58 -3.98 7.71 13.31
CA ALA A 58 -4.80 8.92 13.27
C ALA A 58 -6.23 8.55 12.86
N ARG A 59 -7.21 8.87 13.70
CA ARG A 59 -8.62 8.54 13.48
C ARG A 59 -9.41 9.80 13.14
N VAL A 60 -10.40 9.64 12.26
CA VAL A 60 -11.36 10.68 11.92
C VAL A 60 -12.70 10.32 12.57
N SER A 61 -13.42 11.31 13.09
CA SER A 61 -14.74 11.07 13.68
C SER A 61 -15.75 10.62 12.63
N SER A 62 -16.72 9.79 13.03
CA SER A 62 -17.79 9.34 12.13
C SER A 62 -18.62 10.51 11.56
N ASP A 63 -18.84 11.57 12.34
CA ASP A 63 -19.57 12.75 11.89
C ASP A 63 -18.82 13.52 10.80
N GLU A 64 -17.51 13.63 10.92
CA GLU A 64 -16.68 14.23 9.88
C GLU A 64 -16.71 13.43 8.58
N VAL A 65 -16.54 12.11 8.66
CA VAL A 65 -16.62 11.22 7.49
C VAL A 65 -17.98 11.36 6.82
N ARG A 66 -19.07 11.33 7.60
CA ARG A 66 -20.44 11.47 7.09
C ARG A 66 -20.66 12.82 6.39
N ARG A 67 -20.20 13.92 6.99
CA ARG A 67 -20.30 15.27 6.40
C ARG A 67 -19.55 15.36 5.07
N GLN A 68 -18.34 14.82 4.99
CA GLN A 68 -17.54 14.83 3.77
C GLN A 68 -18.20 13.98 2.67
N ALA A 69 -18.68 12.78 2.99
CA ALA A 69 -19.37 11.91 2.04
C ALA A 69 -20.65 12.56 1.47
N GLN A 70 -21.43 13.25 2.30
CA GLN A 70 -22.62 13.98 1.85
C GLN A 70 -22.29 15.15 0.92
N ALA A 71 -21.14 15.80 1.09
CA ALA A 71 -20.72 16.91 0.24
C ALA A 71 -20.34 16.44 -1.18
N LEU A 72 -19.84 15.21 -1.34
CA LEU A 72 -19.49 14.64 -2.65
C LEU A 72 -20.72 14.23 -3.49
N LEU A 73 -21.89 14.09 -2.86
CA LEU A 73 -23.14 13.69 -3.52
C LEU A 73 -23.99 14.90 -3.98
N LYS A 74 -23.53 16.12 -3.78
CA LYS A 74 -24.17 17.36 -4.25
C LYS A 74 -23.50 17.87 -5.52
#